data_AF-A0A7C7MF77-F1
#
_entry.id   AF-A0A7C7MF77-F1
#
_cell.length_a   1.000
_cell.length_b   1.000
_cell.length_c   1.000
_cell.angle_alpha   90.00
_cell.angle_beta   90.00
_cell.angle_gamma   90.00
#
_symmetry.space_group_name_H-M   'P 1'
#
loop_
_entity.id
_entity.type
_entity.pdbx_description
1 polymer ?
#
loop_
_entity_poly.entity_id
_entity_poly.type
_entity_poly.pdbx_seq_one_letter_code
_entity_poly.pdbx_strand_id
1 'polypeptide(L)'
;MSSPKPNINETSALEYHGEFVGSATVRAPGVCGELVQGIREDIYFLVTCPVDFYSRVRVDLYIDGAKGDAPKVEATAGCPKAVEALLATLAYLDRNELAARITVGSPIPRSKGMGSSSADVAATIAGTGLALGVELAPEVVARIAVSVEPTDGVMFPGVVLFDHREGRITETFGPPPPMEIVALDFGGTVDTVEFNKVD
;
A
#
# COMPACT_ATOMS: atom_id res chain seq x y z
N MET A 1 47.20 -10.80 -12.52
CA MET A 1 46.49 -11.17 -11.28
C MET A 1 46.11 -9.87 -10.60
N SER A 2 44.84 -9.46 -10.74
CA SER A 2 44.32 -8.22 -10.15
C SER A 2 43.33 -8.63 -9.08
N SER A 3 43.57 -8.19 -7.84
CA SER A 3 42.75 -8.49 -6.67
C SER A 3 41.33 -7.95 -6.86
N PRO A 4 40.28 -8.67 -6.39
CA PRO A 4 38.93 -8.14 -6.43
C PRO A 4 38.79 -6.98 -5.43
N LYS A 5 38.27 -5.84 -5.93
CA LYS A 5 37.84 -4.71 -5.08
C LYS A 5 36.67 -5.15 -4.21
N PRO A 6 36.60 -4.74 -2.92
CA PRO A 6 35.44 -5.02 -2.09
C PRO A 6 34.23 -4.27 -2.65
N ASN A 7 33.11 -5.00 -2.71
CA ASN A 7 31.84 -4.52 -3.23
C ASN A 7 31.21 -3.58 -2.19
N ILE A 8 31.13 -2.30 -2.52
CA ILE A 8 30.56 -1.26 -1.66
C ILE A 8 29.09 -1.14 -2.04
N ASN A 9 28.21 -1.67 -1.20
CA ASN A 9 26.86 -1.17 -0.94
C ASN A 9 26.24 -2.04 0.17
N GLU A 10 26.91 -2.05 1.31
CA GLU A 10 26.22 -2.23 2.59
C GLU A 10 25.25 -1.06 2.71
N THR A 11 23.96 -1.37 2.62
CA THR A 11 22.90 -0.42 2.95
C THR A 11 23.16 0.03 4.38
N SER A 12 23.56 1.29 4.55
CA SER A 12 23.77 1.88 5.86
C SER A 12 22.46 1.75 6.64
N ALA A 13 22.41 0.81 7.58
CA ALA A 13 21.37 0.78 8.59
C ALA A 13 21.56 2.06 9.42
N LEU A 14 20.84 3.12 9.07
CA LEU A 14 20.66 4.25 9.97
C LEU A 14 20.07 3.66 11.25
N GLU A 15 20.83 3.68 12.33
CA GLU A 15 20.40 3.15 13.62
C GLU A 15 19.18 3.96 14.08
N TYR A 16 18.05 3.28 14.22
CA TYR A 16 16.87 3.87 14.86
C TYR A 16 17.11 3.82 16.36
N HIS A 17 17.15 4.96 17.05
CA HIS A 17 17.52 5.05 18.47
C HIS A 17 16.40 4.65 19.46
N GLY A 18 15.45 3.79 19.03
CA GLY A 18 14.31 3.33 19.84
C GLY A 18 14.33 1.82 20.11
N GLU A 19 13.58 1.37 21.12
CA GLU A 19 13.43 -0.06 21.41
C GLU A 19 12.61 -0.73 20.31
N PHE A 20 13.12 -1.79 19.69
CA PHE A 20 12.44 -2.48 18.59
C PHE A 20 11.21 -3.25 19.07
N VAL A 21 10.06 -3.02 18.43
CA VAL A 21 8.78 -3.68 18.75
C VAL A 21 8.55 -4.89 17.84
N GLY A 22 8.73 -4.70 16.53
CA GLY A 22 8.42 -5.72 15.55
C GLY A 22 8.60 -5.25 14.12
N SER A 23 8.56 -6.22 13.20
CA SER A 23 8.76 -5.98 11.77
C SER A 23 7.93 -6.94 10.95
N ALA A 24 7.39 -6.46 9.84
CA ALA A 24 6.76 -7.29 8.83
C ALA A 24 7.11 -6.81 7.43
N THR A 25 7.11 -7.74 6.47
CA THR A 25 7.23 -7.44 5.05
C THR A 25 6.03 -8.04 4.32
N VAL A 26 5.26 -7.19 3.66
CA VAL A 26 4.04 -7.56 2.95
C VAL A 26 4.19 -7.28 1.47
N ARG A 27 3.51 -8.08 0.65
CA ARG A 27 3.38 -7.84 -0.79
C ARG A 27 1.91 -7.65 -1.11
N ALA A 28 1.60 -6.63 -1.91
CA ALA A 28 0.28 -6.44 -2.49
C ALA A 28 0.40 -6.42 -4.01
N PRO A 29 -0.54 -7.04 -4.74
CA PRO A 29 -0.54 -7.01 -6.19
C PRO A 29 -0.91 -5.61 -6.67
N GLY A 30 -0.34 -5.23 -7.82
CA GLY A 30 -0.92 -4.19 -8.66
C GLY A 30 -2.15 -4.72 -9.38
N VAL A 31 -2.73 -3.87 -10.19
CA VAL A 31 -3.96 -4.18 -10.93
C VAL A 31 -3.76 -3.90 -12.41
N CYS A 32 -4.55 -4.55 -13.26
CA CYS A 32 -4.69 -4.13 -14.63
C CYS A 32 -6.01 -3.38 -14.81
N GLY A 33 -5.97 -2.07 -14.56
CA GLY A 33 -7.09 -1.17 -14.75
C GLY A 33 -8.34 -1.53 -13.93
N GLU A 34 -9.43 -0.88 -14.30
CA GLU A 34 -10.78 -1.10 -13.79
C GLU A 34 -11.53 -1.85 -14.89
N LEU A 35 -11.70 -3.18 -14.77
CA LEU A 35 -12.36 -3.99 -15.81
C LEU A 35 -13.76 -3.46 -16.13
N VAL A 36 -14.41 -2.94 -15.10
CA VAL A 36 -15.67 -2.19 -15.16
C VAL A 36 -15.55 -1.08 -14.13
N GLN A 37 -16.01 0.13 -14.47
CA GLN A 37 -16.22 1.23 -13.54
C GLN A 37 -17.61 1.81 -13.77
N GLY A 38 -18.29 2.23 -12.71
CA GLY A 38 -19.59 2.86 -12.86
C GLY A 38 -20.22 3.32 -11.55
N ILE A 39 -21.48 3.73 -11.65
CA ILE A 39 -22.30 4.15 -10.53
C ILE A 39 -23.52 3.22 -10.46
N ARG A 40 -23.80 2.66 -9.29
CA ARG A 40 -25.01 1.88 -9.01
C ARG A 40 -25.65 2.41 -7.73
N GLU A 41 -26.88 2.90 -7.81
CA GLU A 41 -27.62 3.41 -6.64
C GLU A 41 -26.81 4.47 -5.85
N ASP A 42 -26.20 5.43 -6.54
CA ASP A 42 -25.32 6.47 -5.98
C ASP A 42 -24.04 5.97 -5.30
N ILE A 43 -23.64 4.72 -5.58
CA ILE A 43 -22.36 4.14 -5.16
C ILE A 43 -21.45 4.01 -6.37
N TYR A 44 -20.32 4.71 -6.32
CA TYR A 44 -19.24 4.54 -7.29
C TYR A 44 -18.55 3.21 -7.02
N PHE A 45 -18.37 2.39 -8.04
CA PHE A 45 -17.69 1.10 -7.90
C PHE A 45 -16.73 0.88 -9.06
N LEU A 46 -15.72 0.05 -8.80
CA LEU A 46 -14.84 -0.49 -9.81
C LEU A 46 -14.70 -2.00 -9.63
N VAL A 47 -14.40 -2.71 -10.71
CA VAL A 47 -14.06 -4.12 -10.71
C VAL A 47 -12.56 -4.26 -10.91
N THR A 48 -11.85 -4.52 -9.81
CA THR A 48 -10.40 -4.69 -9.77
C THR A 48 -10.00 -6.09 -10.26
N CYS A 49 -9.01 -6.16 -11.14
CA CYS A 49 -8.34 -7.41 -11.51
C CYS A 49 -6.88 -7.39 -11.07
N PRO A 50 -6.48 -8.19 -10.07
CA PRO A 50 -5.10 -8.23 -9.60
C PRO A 50 -4.19 -8.88 -10.64
N VAL A 51 -2.98 -8.36 -10.78
CA VAL A 51 -1.93 -8.94 -11.63
C VAL A 51 -0.76 -9.45 -10.80
N ASP A 52 0.01 -10.38 -11.36
CA ASP A 52 1.18 -10.99 -10.72
C ASP A 52 2.41 -10.06 -10.66
N PHE A 53 2.17 -8.76 -10.44
CA PHE A 53 3.16 -7.72 -10.36
C PHE A 53 2.96 -6.95 -9.06
N TYR A 54 3.95 -6.94 -8.17
CA TYR A 54 3.71 -6.68 -6.75
C TYR A 54 4.53 -5.51 -6.21
N SER A 55 3.90 -4.66 -5.41
CA SER A 55 4.60 -3.82 -4.45
C SER A 55 5.05 -4.65 -3.25
N ARG A 56 6.20 -4.32 -2.66
CA ARG A 56 6.69 -4.90 -1.41
C ARG A 56 6.96 -3.78 -0.41
N VAL A 57 6.30 -3.85 0.74
CA VAL A 57 6.47 -2.87 1.82
C VAL A 57 6.99 -3.58 3.06
N ARG A 58 8.05 -3.04 3.65
CA ARG A 58 8.54 -3.42 4.98
C ARG A 58 8.19 -2.32 5.97
N VAL A 59 7.61 -2.72 7.10
CA VAL A 59 7.31 -1.85 8.24
C VAL A 59 8.11 -2.35 9.43
N ASP A 60 8.92 -1.48 10.02
CA ASP A 60 9.65 -1.69 11.27
C ASP A 60 9.10 -0.71 12.32
N LEU A 61 8.72 -1.19 13.50
CA LEU A 61 8.14 -0.40 14.59
C LEU A 61 9.07 -0.33 15.80
N TYR A 62 9.08 0.82 16.46
CA TYR A 62 9.95 1.13 17.59
C TYR A 62 9.20 1.91 18.68
N ILE A 63 9.59 1.74 19.93
CA ILE A 63 9.22 2.65 21.02
C ILE A 63 10.26 3.77 21.04
N ASP A 64 9.81 5.01 20.86
CA ASP A 64 10.66 6.18 21.02
C ASP A 64 10.83 6.49 22.53
N GLY A 65 12.09 6.50 22.98
CA GLY A 65 12.44 6.80 24.38
C GLY A 65 12.38 8.30 24.71
N ALA A 66 12.25 9.18 23.70
CA ALA A 66 12.14 10.62 23.87
C ALA A 66 10.75 11.02 24.36
N LYS A 67 10.54 10.98 25.69
CA LYS A 67 9.32 11.48 26.32
C LYS A 67 9.11 12.96 25.97
N GLY A 68 8.14 13.24 25.09
CA GLY A 68 7.63 14.61 24.85
C GLY A 68 7.49 15.00 23.39
N ASP A 69 8.14 14.30 22.45
CA ASP A 69 8.05 14.57 21.02
C ASP A 69 7.07 13.60 20.33
N ALA A 70 6.54 14.00 19.17
CA ALA A 70 5.72 13.12 18.34
C ALA A 70 6.58 11.96 17.80
N PRO A 71 6.06 10.72 17.76
CA PRO A 71 6.83 9.57 17.29
C PRO A 71 7.33 9.81 15.86
N LYS A 72 8.62 9.54 15.66
CA LYS A 72 9.26 9.74 14.36
C LYS A 72 8.77 8.69 13.35
N VAL A 73 8.54 9.10 12.10
CA VAL A 73 8.29 8.18 10.99
C VAL A 73 9.30 8.47 9.89
N GLU A 74 10.07 7.45 9.52
CA GLU A 74 10.98 7.48 8.37
C GLU A 74 10.37 6.65 7.24
N ALA A 75 10.33 7.16 6.02
CA ALA A 75 9.78 6.43 4.89
C ALA A 75 10.62 6.63 3.63
N THR A 76 10.55 5.66 2.70
CA THR A 76 11.04 5.83 1.34
C THR A 76 10.49 7.12 0.71
N ALA A 77 11.37 7.93 0.13
CA ALA A 77 11.00 9.22 -0.47
C ALA A 77 9.90 9.04 -1.53
N GLY A 78 8.96 9.98 -1.60
CA GLY A 78 7.86 9.95 -2.57
C GLY A 78 6.71 9.00 -2.23
N CYS A 79 6.64 8.48 -1.00
CA CYS A 79 5.55 7.60 -0.54
C CYS A 79 4.73 8.21 0.63
N PRO A 80 4.19 9.44 0.52
CA PRO A 80 3.47 10.10 1.63
C PRO A 80 2.23 9.31 2.09
N LYS A 81 1.52 8.68 1.15
CA LYS A 81 0.32 7.89 1.45
C LYS A 81 0.62 6.63 2.26
N ALA A 82 1.82 6.06 2.13
CA ALA A 82 2.25 4.97 3.00
C ALA A 82 2.41 5.44 4.45
N VAL A 83 2.92 6.66 4.67
CA VAL A 83 3.00 7.26 6.01
C VAL A 83 1.61 7.52 6.57
N GLU A 84 0.69 8.08 5.79
CA GLU A 84 -0.69 8.30 6.21
C GLU A 84 -1.39 6.98 6.56
N ALA A 85 -1.20 5.94 5.75
CA ALA A 85 -1.74 4.60 5.99
C ALA A 85 -1.18 3.95 7.25
N LEU A 86 0.12 4.08 7.51
CA LEU A 86 0.74 3.63 8.76
C LEU A 86 0.09 4.34 9.96
N LEU A 87 0.00 5.68 9.93
CA LEU A 87 -0.53 6.47 11.04
C LEU A 87 -2.00 6.14 11.30
N ALA A 88 -2.82 6.02 10.25
CA ALA A 88 -4.21 5.62 10.36
C ALA A 88 -4.36 4.20 10.96
N THR A 89 -3.45 3.29 10.62
CA THR A 89 -3.45 1.93 11.17
C THR A 89 -3.03 1.89 12.63
N LEU A 90 -1.99 2.66 13.01
CA LEU A 90 -1.58 2.80 14.41
C LEU A 90 -2.70 3.42 15.25
N ALA A 91 -3.41 4.42 14.72
CA ALA A 91 -4.57 5.01 15.37
C ALA A 91 -5.70 4.00 15.54
N TYR A 92 -5.99 3.19 14.52
CA TYR A 92 -7.00 2.13 14.58
C TYR A 92 -6.67 1.07 15.64
N LEU A 93 -5.38 0.78 15.85
CA LEU A 93 -4.89 -0.22 16.82
C LEU A 93 -4.57 0.36 18.20
N ASP A 94 -4.81 1.65 18.43
CA ASP A 94 -4.47 2.37 19.66
C ASP A 94 -2.97 2.30 20.01
N ARG A 95 -2.11 2.50 19.00
CA ARG A 95 -0.64 2.45 19.10
C ARG A 95 0.05 3.69 18.53
N ASN A 96 -0.55 4.85 18.74
CA ASN A 96 -0.08 6.15 18.24
C ASN A 96 1.29 6.58 18.79
N GLU A 97 1.75 5.94 19.87
CA GLU A 97 3.04 6.18 20.50
C GLU A 97 4.24 5.60 19.75
N LEU A 98 4.00 4.75 18.75
CA LEU A 98 5.07 4.04 18.07
C LEU A 98 5.71 4.86 16.96
N ALA A 99 7.04 4.86 16.98
CA ALA A 99 7.86 5.33 15.88
C ALA A 99 8.04 4.23 14.84
N ALA A 100 8.32 4.60 13.59
CA ALA A 100 8.35 3.64 12.50
C ALA A 100 9.39 3.95 11.41
N ARG A 101 9.77 2.90 10.70
CA ARG A 101 10.45 2.96 9.41
C ARG A 101 9.68 2.16 8.36
N ILE A 102 9.36 2.81 7.24
CA ILE A 102 8.69 2.20 6.09
C ILE A 102 9.66 2.13 4.91
N THR A 103 9.88 0.94 4.37
CA THR A 103 10.63 0.76 3.12
C THR A 103 9.69 0.23 2.04
N VAL A 104 9.47 1.03 1.00
CA VAL A 104 8.62 0.68 -0.14
C VAL A 104 9.50 0.32 -1.34
N GLY A 105 9.38 -0.92 -1.82
CA GLY A 105 10.00 -1.42 -3.04
C GLY A 105 8.93 -1.85 -4.04
N SER A 106 8.46 -0.91 -4.86
CA SER A 106 7.41 -1.16 -5.86
C SER A 106 7.98 -1.02 -7.28
N PRO A 107 8.04 -2.11 -8.07
CA PRO A 107 8.35 -2.05 -9.50
C PRO A 107 7.13 -1.60 -10.33
N ILE A 108 5.95 -1.42 -9.73
CA ILE A 108 4.70 -1.07 -10.42
C ILE A 108 4.77 0.40 -10.87
N PRO A 109 4.67 0.69 -12.19
CA PRO A 109 4.64 2.05 -12.71
C PRO A 109 3.60 2.93 -12.00
N ARG A 110 4.06 4.08 -11.49
CA ARG A 110 3.18 5.08 -10.87
C ARG A 110 2.40 5.83 -11.95
N SER A 111 1.16 6.20 -11.63
CA SER A 111 0.28 7.01 -12.49
C SER A 111 -0.02 6.40 -13.87
N LYS A 112 -0.08 5.06 -13.96
CA LYS A 112 -0.39 4.29 -15.18
C LYS A 112 -1.69 3.47 -15.08
N GLY A 113 -2.53 3.71 -14.08
CA GLY A 113 -3.73 2.90 -13.84
C GLY A 113 -3.44 1.46 -13.38
N MET A 114 -2.25 1.22 -12.81
CA MET A 114 -1.82 -0.10 -12.35
C MET A 114 -1.96 -0.32 -10.83
N GLY A 115 -2.66 0.58 -10.13
CA GLY A 115 -2.90 0.45 -8.68
C GLY A 115 -1.65 0.47 -7.82
N SER A 116 -0.54 1.08 -8.28
CA SER A 116 0.73 1.15 -7.52
C SER A 116 0.54 1.79 -6.14
N SER A 117 -0.26 2.85 -6.06
CA SER A 117 -0.58 3.53 -4.80
C SER A 117 -1.45 2.66 -3.88
N SER A 118 -2.55 2.12 -4.42
CA SER A 118 -3.43 1.16 -3.75
C SER A 118 -2.64 -0.01 -3.14
N ALA A 119 -1.68 -0.56 -3.89
CA ALA A 119 -0.81 -1.64 -3.44
C ALA A 119 0.14 -1.21 -2.30
N ASP A 120 0.78 -0.05 -2.41
CA ASP A 120 1.64 0.49 -1.36
C ASP A 120 0.85 0.74 -0.06
N VAL A 121 -0.34 1.33 -0.16
CA VAL A 121 -1.24 1.62 0.97
C VAL A 121 -1.70 0.33 1.64
N ALA A 122 -2.27 -0.61 0.88
CA ALA A 122 -2.77 -1.88 1.41
C ALA A 122 -1.65 -2.71 2.06
N ALA A 123 -0.48 -2.79 1.43
CA ALA A 123 0.67 -3.49 1.98
C ALA A 123 1.21 -2.81 3.25
N THR A 124 1.15 -1.48 3.33
CA THR A 124 1.55 -0.75 4.54
C THR A 124 0.61 -1.06 5.70
N ILE A 125 -0.71 -0.98 5.50
CA ILE A 125 -1.72 -1.25 6.54
C ILE A 125 -1.57 -2.67 7.07
N ALA A 126 -1.53 -3.66 6.18
CA ALA A 126 -1.33 -5.05 6.55
C ALA A 126 0.04 -5.26 7.24
N GLY A 127 1.09 -4.61 6.75
CA GLY A 127 2.43 -4.66 7.33
C GLY A 127 2.49 -4.09 8.75
N THR A 128 1.80 -2.98 9.01
CA THR A 128 1.71 -2.39 10.35
C THR A 128 1.01 -3.32 11.33
N GLY A 129 -0.11 -3.92 10.94
CA GLY A 129 -0.80 -4.91 11.76
C GLY A 129 0.11 -6.10 12.08
N LEU A 130 0.73 -6.69 11.05
CA LEU A 130 1.60 -7.85 11.22
C LEU A 130 2.85 -7.56 12.04
N ALA A 131 3.43 -6.36 11.94
CA ALA A 131 4.54 -5.93 12.78
C ALA A 131 4.17 -5.85 14.27
N LEU A 132 2.88 -5.68 14.58
CA LEU A 132 2.30 -5.75 15.93
C LEU A 132 1.78 -7.14 16.31
N GLY A 133 1.91 -8.14 15.43
CA GLY A 133 1.37 -9.48 15.62
C GLY A 133 -0.16 -9.57 15.42
N VAL A 134 -0.76 -8.61 14.72
CA VAL A 134 -2.21 -8.54 14.45
C VAL A 134 -2.48 -8.73 12.96
N GLU A 135 -3.22 -9.77 12.61
CA GLU A 135 -3.71 -9.97 11.24
C GLU A 135 -5.01 -9.18 11.03
N LEU A 136 -4.97 -8.15 10.18
CA LEU A 136 -6.14 -7.34 9.86
C LEU A 136 -6.98 -8.01 8.78
N ALA A 137 -8.29 -8.11 9.02
CA ALA A 137 -9.22 -8.59 8.01
C ALA A 137 -9.23 -7.66 6.77
N PRO A 138 -9.41 -8.18 5.55
CA PRO A 138 -9.42 -7.37 4.32
C PRO A 138 -10.38 -6.17 4.38
N GLU A 139 -11.53 -6.30 5.03
CA GLU A 139 -12.52 -5.23 5.19
C GLU A 139 -12.01 -4.10 6.08
N VAL A 140 -11.17 -4.43 7.07
CA VAL A 140 -10.49 -3.45 7.92
C VAL A 140 -9.40 -2.73 7.12
N VAL A 141 -8.61 -3.48 6.36
CA VAL A 141 -7.59 -2.90 5.46
C VAL A 141 -8.25 -1.95 4.45
N ALA A 142 -9.36 -2.37 3.84
CA ALA A 142 -10.12 -1.58 2.90
C ALA A 142 -10.64 -0.28 3.52
N ARG A 143 -11.27 -0.36 4.71
CA ARG A 143 -11.80 0.81 5.41
C ARG A 143 -10.71 1.83 5.76
N ILE A 144 -9.54 1.36 6.21
CA ILE A 144 -8.40 2.26 6.50
C ILE A 144 -7.88 2.85 5.18
N ALA A 145 -7.72 2.04 4.13
CA ALA A 145 -7.19 2.50 2.85
C ALA A 145 -8.05 3.59 2.20
N VAL A 146 -9.38 3.41 2.15
CA VAL A 146 -10.31 4.43 1.59
C VAL A 146 -10.31 5.74 2.38
N SER A 147 -9.93 5.70 3.67
CA SER A 147 -9.76 6.92 4.47
C SER A 147 -8.49 7.71 4.13
N VAL A 148 -7.52 7.07 3.49
CA VAL A 148 -6.26 7.68 3.02
C VAL A 148 -6.43 8.17 1.58
N GLU A 149 -6.93 7.31 0.69
CA GLU A 149 -7.18 7.64 -0.71
C GLU A 149 -8.25 6.77 -1.34
N PRO A 150 -8.89 7.20 -2.43
CA PRO A 150 -9.63 6.28 -3.28
C PRO A 150 -8.74 5.08 -3.67
N THR A 151 -9.20 3.88 -3.37
CA THR A 151 -8.36 2.67 -3.34
C THR A 151 -8.99 1.51 -4.11
N ASP A 152 -8.21 0.85 -4.95
CA ASP A 152 -8.62 -0.39 -5.63
C ASP A 152 -8.79 -1.55 -4.62
N GLY A 153 -9.60 -2.55 -4.98
CA GLY A 153 -9.88 -3.72 -4.13
C GLY A 153 -8.71 -4.71 -3.94
N VAL A 154 -7.45 -4.26 -3.98
CA VAL A 154 -6.23 -5.11 -3.95
C VAL A 154 -6.04 -5.92 -2.67
N MET A 155 -6.71 -5.54 -1.59
CA MET A 155 -6.69 -6.25 -0.31
C MET A 155 -7.56 -7.51 -0.31
N PHE A 156 -8.50 -7.63 -1.26
CA PHE A 156 -9.35 -8.79 -1.43
C PHE A 156 -8.73 -9.78 -2.42
N PRO A 157 -8.88 -11.10 -2.21
CA PRO A 157 -8.34 -12.08 -3.13
C PRO A 157 -9.16 -12.14 -4.43
N GLY A 158 -8.46 -12.16 -5.57
CA GLY A 158 -9.07 -12.33 -6.90
C GLY A 158 -9.71 -11.06 -7.45
N VAL A 159 -10.62 -11.25 -8.41
CA VAL A 159 -11.39 -10.17 -9.04
C VAL A 159 -12.49 -9.75 -8.08
N VAL A 160 -12.62 -8.45 -7.85
CA VAL A 160 -13.55 -7.90 -6.86
C VAL A 160 -14.22 -6.64 -7.37
N LEU A 161 -15.54 -6.54 -7.17
CA LEU A 161 -16.26 -5.26 -7.22
C LEU A 161 -16.10 -4.56 -5.88
N PHE A 162 -15.64 -3.32 -5.90
CA PHE A 162 -15.41 -2.54 -4.69
C PHE A 162 -15.81 -1.08 -4.87
N ASP A 163 -16.42 -0.50 -3.84
CA ASP A 163 -16.57 0.95 -3.72
C ASP A 163 -15.23 1.56 -3.30
N HIS A 164 -14.47 1.98 -4.29
CA HIS A 164 -13.13 2.53 -4.12
C HIS A 164 -13.11 3.87 -3.38
N ARG A 165 -14.25 4.55 -3.20
CA ARG A 165 -14.31 5.89 -2.57
C ARG A 165 -14.66 5.80 -1.09
N GLU A 166 -15.59 4.93 -0.74
CA GLU A 166 -16.12 4.86 0.64
C GLU A 166 -16.15 3.46 1.23
N GLY A 167 -15.84 2.43 0.44
CA GLY A 167 -15.79 1.04 0.90
C GLY A 167 -17.15 0.49 1.32
N ARG A 168 -18.26 1.03 0.81
CA ARG A 168 -19.62 0.62 1.22
C ARG A 168 -20.04 -0.75 0.68
N ILE A 169 -19.53 -1.15 -0.48
CA ILE A 169 -19.86 -2.43 -1.11
C ILE A 169 -18.60 -3.17 -1.53
N THR A 170 -18.64 -4.49 -1.36
CA THR A 170 -17.63 -5.42 -1.84
C THR A 170 -18.32 -6.68 -2.32
N GLU A 171 -17.97 -7.17 -3.52
CA GLU A 171 -18.43 -8.46 -4.04
C GLU A 171 -17.26 -9.17 -4.72
N THR A 172 -16.93 -10.38 -4.26
CA THR A 172 -15.81 -11.16 -4.78
C THR A 172 -16.27 -12.11 -5.88
N PHE A 173 -15.61 -12.05 -7.04
CA PHE A 173 -15.89 -12.93 -8.19
C PHE A 173 -14.92 -14.12 -8.27
N GLY A 174 -13.92 -14.17 -7.39
CA GLY A 174 -12.91 -15.24 -7.38
C GLY A 174 -11.72 -14.94 -8.31
N PRO A 175 -10.84 -15.92 -8.56
CA PRO A 175 -9.66 -15.69 -9.39
C PRO A 175 -10.04 -15.37 -10.85
N PRO A 176 -9.26 -14.56 -11.57
CA PRO A 176 -9.46 -14.37 -13.00
C PRO A 176 -9.27 -15.70 -13.75
N PRO A 177 -9.92 -15.90 -14.92
CA PRO A 177 -9.63 -17.05 -15.76
C PRO A 177 -8.16 -17.04 -16.21
N PRO A 178 -7.58 -18.19 -16.60
CA PRO A 178 -6.22 -18.22 -17.16
C PRO A 178 -6.11 -17.27 -18.35
N MET A 179 -5.30 -16.21 -18.21
CA MET A 179 -5.16 -15.15 -19.21
C MET A 179 -3.79 -14.47 -19.09
N GLU A 180 -3.37 -13.83 -20.18
CA GLU A 180 -2.24 -12.90 -20.19
C GLU A 180 -2.74 -11.48 -20.44
N ILE A 181 -2.08 -10.50 -19.84
CA ILE A 181 -2.43 -9.09 -19.97
C ILE A 181 -1.28 -8.36 -20.64
N VAL A 182 -1.58 -7.66 -21.73
CA VAL A 182 -0.64 -6.79 -22.43
C VAL A 182 -1.05 -5.34 -22.19
N ALA A 183 -0.30 -4.63 -21.35
CA ALA A 183 -0.46 -3.21 -21.12
C ALA A 183 0.51 -2.40 -22.01
N LEU A 184 -0.04 -1.51 -22.84
CA LEU A 184 0.75 -0.65 -23.72
C LEU A 184 0.85 0.75 -23.10
N ASP A 185 2.06 1.12 -22.66
CA ASP A 185 2.35 2.46 -22.16
C ASP A 185 2.99 3.31 -23.26
N PHE A 186 2.24 4.29 -23.78
CA PHE A 186 2.70 5.24 -24.79
C PHE A 186 3.42 6.47 -24.20
N GLY A 187 3.62 6.51 -22.88
CA GLY A 187 4.18 7.65 -22.16
C GLY A 187 3.11 8.62 -21.63
N GLY A 188 3.55 9.71 -20.98
CA GLY A 188 2.66 10.67 -20.32
C GLY A 188 2.16 10.21 -18.94
N THR A 189 1.51 11.10 -18.21
CA THR A 189 0.89 10.83 -16.90
C THR A 189 -0.42 11.60 -16.82
N VAL A 190 -1.46 10.97 -16.28
CA VAL A 190 -2.72 11.63 -15.92
C VAL A 190 -2.68 11.91 -14.41
N ASP A 191 -3.02 13.13 -14.00
CA ASP A 191 -3.29 13.41 -12.58
C ASP A 191 -4.64 12.78 -12.22
N THR A 192 -4.59 11.66 -11.50
CA THR A 192 -5.78 10.89 -11.13
C THR A 192 -6.64 11.61 -10.10
N VAL A 193 -6.10 12.58 -9.36
CA VAL A 193 -6.84 13.36 -8.36
C VAL A 193 -7.62 14.47 -9.03
N GLU A 194 -7.04 15.14 -10.03
CA GLU A 194 -7.76 16.14 -10.83
C GLU A 194 -8.88 15.49 -11.64
N PHE A 195 -8.63 14.34 -12.27
CA PHE A 195 -9.62 13.61 -13.06
C PHE A 195 -10.87 13.23 -12.22
N ASN A 196 -10.68 12.69 -11.01
CA ASN A 196 -11.78 12.28 -10.13
C ASN A 196 -12.55 13.43 -9.44
N LYS A 197 -12.16 14.70 -9.65
CA LYS A 197 -12.91 15.87 -9.12
C LYS A 197 -13.99 16.38 -10.07
N VAL A 198 -13.93 15.99 -11.34
CA VAL A 198 -14.81 16.52 -12.40
C VAL A 198 -15.93 15.54 -12.76
N ASP A 199 -15.86 14.29 -12.28
CA ASP A 199 -16.86 13.22 -12.44
C ASP A 199 -17.71 12.98 -11.18
#